data_AF-A0A0F8XWF5-F1
#
_entry.id   AF-A0A0F8XWF5-F1
#
_cell.length_a   1.000
_cell.length_b   1.000
_cell.length_c   1.000
_cell.angle_alpha   90.00
_cell.angle_beta   90.00
_cell.angle_gamma   90.00
#
_symmetry.space_group_name_H-M   'P 1'
#
loop_
_entity.id
_entity.type
_entity.pdbx_description
1 polymer ?
#
loop_
_entity_poly.entity_id
_entity_poly.type
_entity_poly.pdbx_seq_one_letter_code
_entity_poly.pdbx_strand_id
1 'polypeptide(L)'
;MEYSFSIYQRMRIAGLLGETDLAYPISGGTTNAWGAREAWMSEKQAPEWGLRQYRGPIWEVINALCLSLVGLDLAMMFHPIAAKHVKEITSQFFEAVPKELDSMGYTDWVNANLKA
;
A
#
# COMPACT_ATOMS: atom_id res chain seq x y z
N MET A 1 -7.07 1.39 9.61
CA MET A 1 -6.85 0.90 8.23
C MET A 1 -8.07 1.17 7.35
N GLU A 2 -9.26 0.65 7.70
CA GLU A 2 -10.52 0.79 6.92
C GLU A 2 -10.83 2.22 6.42
N TYR A 3 -10.73 3.20 7.32
CA TYR A 3 -10.96 4.60 6.98
C TYR A 3 -9.97 5.10 5.91
N SER A 4 -8.67 4.88 6.13
CA SER A 4 -7.61 5.27 5.19
C SER A 4 -7.79 4.59 3.84
N PHE A 5 -8.14 3.30 3.84
CA PHE A 5 -8.41 2.53 2.62
C PHE A 5 -9.52 3.18 1.79
N SER A 6 -10.66 3.50 2.43
CA SER A 6 -11.80 4.14 1.76
C SER A 6 -11.46 5.54 1.23
N ILE A 7 -10.66 6.32 1.96
CA ILE A 7 -10.23 7.65 1.52
C ILE A 7 -9.31 7.56 0.31
N TYR A 8 -8.32 6.67 0.32
CA TYR A 8 -7.38 6.48 -0.78
C TYR A 8 -8.12 6.06 -2.05
N GLN A 9 -9.06 5.12 -1.92
CA GLN A 9 -9.91 4.69 -3.03
C GLN A 9 -10.72 5.86 -3.61
N ARG A 10 -11.32 6.70 -2.76
CA ARG A 10 -12.09 7.88 -3.23
C ARG A 10 -11.21 8.91 -3.92
N MET A 11 -10.04 9.21 -3.37
CA MET A 11 -9.07 10.12 -3.97
C MET A 11 -8.62 9.61 -5.35
N ARG A 12 -8.25 8.33 -5.42
CA ARG A 12 -7.85 7.65 -6.66
C ARG A 12 -8.93 7.75 -7.74
N ILE A 13 -10.16 7.38 -7.39
CA ILE A 13 -11.29 7.39 -8.33
C ILE A 13 -11.60 8.82 -8.78
N ALA A 14 -11.62 9.79 -7.86
CA ALA A 14 -11.88 11.19 -8.20
C ALA A 14 -10.84 11.73 -9.19
N GLY A 15 -9.54 11.50 -8.94
CA GLY A 15 -8.48 11.91 -9.86
C GLY A 15 -8.67 11.30 -11.27
N LEU A 16 -8.97 9.99 -11.35
CA LEU A 16 -9.25 9.30 -12.62
C LEU A 16 -10.50 9.83 -13.35
N LEU A 17 -11.45 10.42 -12.61
CA LEU A 17 -12.68 11.03 -13.15
C LEU A 17 -12.49 12.52 -13.51
N GLY A 18 -11.26 13.01 -13.53
CA GLY A 18 -10.92 14.36 -14.01
C GLY A 18 -10.79 15.44 -12.93
N GLU A 19 -10.85 15.08 -11.64
CA GLU A 19 -10.70 16.04 -10.55
C GLU A 19 -9.20 16.35 -10.30
N THR A 20 -8.71 17.41 -10.92
CA THR A 20 -7.27 17.76 -10.95
C THR A 20 -6.68 18.05 -9.58
N ASP A 21 -7.48 18.50 -8.62
CA ASP A 21 -7.03 18.75 -7.24
C ASP A 21 -6.72 17.46 -6.47
N LEU A 22 -7.21 16.32 -6.95
CA LEU A 22 -6.97 15.00 -6.37
C LEU A 22 -6.13 14.08 -7.27
N ALA A 23 -5.75 14.55 -8.46
CA ALA A 23 -4.92 13.83 -9.41
C ALA A 23 -3.42 13.96 -9.06
N TYR A 24 -3.06 13.61 -7.82
CA TYR A 24 -1.67 13.61 -7.34
C TYR A 24 -1.28 12.25 -6.77
N PRO A 25 0.00 11.85 -6.87
CA PRO A 25 0.48 10.65 -6.20
C PRO A 25 0.23 10.70 -4.69
N ILE A 26 -0.22 9.58 -4.13
CA ILE A 26 -0.55 9.42 -2.72
C ILE A 26 0.65 8.84 -1.98
N SER A 27 1.13 9.58 -0.98
CA SER A 27 2.12 9.10 0.00
C SER A 27 1.43 8.64 1.27
N GLY A 28 1.87 7.50 1.82
CA GLY A 28 1.27 6.90 3.01
C GLY A 28 2.30 6.44 4.03
N GLY A 29 2.10 6.87 5.27
CA GLY A 29 2.87 6.44 6.44
C GLY A 29 2.52 5.01 6.84
N THR A 30 3.04 4.03 6.12
CA THR A 30 2.81 2.60 6.45
C THR A 30 3.44 2.19 7.77
N THR A 31 4.43 2.97 8.24
CA THR A 31 5.05 2.91 9.57
C THR A 31 4.06 3.00 10.73
N ASN A 32 2.88 3.61 10.53
CA ASN A 32 1.82 3.66 11.54
C ASN A 32 1.35 2.28 12.00
N ALA A 33 1.60 1.22 11.21
CA ALA A 33 1.37 -0.16 11.62
C ALA A 33 2.10 -0.52 12.94
N TRP A 34 3.25 0.11 13.22
CA TRP A 34 4.01 -0.08 14.45
C TRP A 34 3.36 0.54 15.69
N GLY A 35 2.30 1.34 15.54
CA GLY A 35 1.49 1.83 16.66
C GLY A 35 0.57 0.75 17.26
N ALA A 36 0.25 -0.29 16.49
CA ALA A 36 -0.60 -1.39 16.94
C ALA A 36 0.11 -2.23 18.02
N ARG A 37 -0.61 -2.61 19.09
CA ARG A 37 -0.04 -3.41 20.20
C ARG A 37 0.50 -4.73 19.68
N GLU A 38 -0.20 -5.31 18.72
CA GLU A 38 0.12 -6.54 18.03
C GLU A 38 1.42 -6.45 17.21
N ALA A 39 1.93 -5.26 16.88
CA ALA A 39 3.22 -5.09 16.20
C ALA A 39 4.42 -5.12 17.15
N TRP A 40 4.26 -4.59 18.38
CA TRP A 40 5.41 -4.34 19.28
C TRP A 40 5.33 -5.06 20.63
N MET A 41 4.17 -5.53 21.07
CA MET A 41 4.04 -6.22 22.36
C MET A 41 4.89 -7.51 22.36
N SER A 42 5.64 -7.73 23.43
CA SER A 42 6.47 -8.92 23.58
C SER A 42 5.60 -10.17 23.73
N GLU A 43 6.06 -11.27 23.15
CA GLU A 43 5.50 -12.62 23.34
C GLU A 43 5.47 -13.07 24.82
N LYS A 44 6.21 -12.42 25.72
CA LYS A 44 6.09 -12.67 27.17
C LYS A 44 4.77 -12.17 27.76
N GLN A 45 4.20 -11.12 27.16
CA GLN A 45 2.93 -10.51 27.60
C GLN A 45 1.73 -11.10 26.84
N ALA A 46 1.93 -11.49 25.58
CA ALA A 46 0.90 -12.10 24.73
C ALA A 46 1.51 -13.31 23.97
N PRO A 47 1.71 -14.46 24.65
CA PRO A 47 2.33 -15.64 24.05
C PRO A 47 1.51 -16.25 22.91
N GLU A 48 0.19 -16.08 22.93
CA GLU A 48 -0.75 -16.58 21.93
C GLU A 48 -0.62 -15.91 20.56
N TRP A 49 -0.01 -14.72 20.49
CA TRP A 49 0.23 -14.00 19.24
C TRP A 49 1.51 -14.45 18.52
N GLY A 50 2.32 -15.30 19.15
CA GLY A 50 3.59 -15.74 18.60
C GLY A 50 4.66 -14.65 18.58
N LEU A 51 5.76 -14.93 17.88
CA LEU A 51 7.00 -14.15 17.97
C LEU A 51 6.84 -12.75 17.38
N ARG A 52 7.20 -11.73 18.18
CA ARG A 52 7.16 -10.32 17.78
C ARG A 52 7.96 -10.05 16.50
N GLN A 53 9.10 -10.72 16.33
CA GLN A 53 10.00 -10.51 15.18
C GLN A 53 9.33 -10.74 13.83
N TYR A 54 8.27 -11.57 13.78
CA TYR A 54 7.50 -11.79 12.56
C TYR A 54 6.27 -10.88 12.50
N ARG A 55 5.57 -10.71 13.62
CA ARG A 55 4.35 -9.89 13.68
C ARG A 55 4.55 -8.46 13.24
N GLY A 56 5.57 -7.78 13.79
CA GLY A 56 5.83 -6.37 13.48
C GLY A 56 6.04 -6.13 11.97
N PRO A 57 6.99 -6.82 11.33
CA PRO A 57 7.18 -6.73 9.89
C PRO A 57 5.94 -7.13 9.08
N ILE A 58 5.22 -8.20 9.46
CA ILE A 58 4.01 -8.64 8.75
C ILE A 58 2.92 -7.57 8.80
N TRP A 59 2.73 -6.89 9.93
CA TRP A 59 1.79 -5.77 10.06
C TRP A 59 2.12 -4.61 9.15
N GLU A 60 3.40 -4.27 9.03
CA GLU A 60 3.84 -3.23 8.11
C GLU A 60 3.64 -3.64 6.64
N VAL A 61 3.98 -4.89 6.28
CA VAL A 61 3.77 -5.45 4.94
C VAL A 61 2.29 -5.43 4.55
N ILE A 62 1.41 -5.98 5.39
CA ILE A 62 -0.03 -6.06 5.09
C ILE A 62 -0.62 -4.65 4.92
N ASN A 63 -0.30 -3.73 5.82
CA ASN A 63 -0.79 -2.36 5.73
C ASN A 63 -0.34 -1.68 4.42
N ALA A 64 0.93 -1.84 4.03
CA ALA A 64 1.45 -1.30 2.78
C ALA A 64 0.76 -1.91 1.54
N LEU A 65 0.59 -3.23 1.50
CA LEU A 65 -0.07 -3.92 0.39
C LEU A 65 -1.55 -3.54 0.27
N CYS A 66 -2.29 -3.51 1.38
CA CYS A 66 -3.70 -3.11 1.38
C CYS A 66 -3.90 -1.69 0.85
N LEU A 67 -3.05 -0.75 1.25
CA LEU A 67 -3.13 0.63 0.76
C LEU A 67 -2.65 0.75 -0.71
N SER A 68 -1.72 -0.09 -1.15
CA SER A 68 -1.28 -0.14 -2.56
C SER A 68 -2.42 -0.53 -3.51
N LEU A 69 -3.31 -1.43 -3.08
CA LEU A 69 -4.48 -1.82 -3.88
C LEU A 69 -5.47 -0.68 -4.15
N VAL A 70 -5.47 0.36 -3.31
CA VAL A 70 -6.36 1.53 -3.43
C VAL A 70 -5.64 2.79 -3.90
N GLY A 71 -4.42 2.64 -4.41
CA GLY A 71 -3.69 3.72 -5.07
C GLY A 71 -2.69 4.47 -4.20
N LEU A 72 -2.11 3.82 -3.18
CA LEU A 72 -0.87 4.28 -2.57
C LEU A 72 0.29 4.18 -3.58
N ASP A 73 0.93 5.29 -3.89
CA ASP A 73 2.06 5.35 -4.83
C ASP A 73 3.42 5.33 -4.10
N LEU A 74 3.49 5.93 -2.90
CA LEU A 74 4.72 6.01 -2.11
C LEU A 74 4.49 5.48 -0.67
N ALA A 75 4.90 4.24 -0.43
CA ALA A 75 4.90 3.64 0.90
C ALA A 75 6.11 4.09 1.72
N MET A 76 5.90 4.90 2.76
CA MET A 76 6.94 5.21 3.74
C MET A 76 7.02 4.06 4.75
N MET A 77 8.09 3.26 4.66
CA MET A 77 8.31 2.06 5.47
C MET A 77 9.47 2.26 6.45
N PHE A 78 9.42 1.54 7.57
CA PHE A 78 10.37 1.58 8.67
C PHE A 78 11.26 0.33 8.68
N HIS A 79 10.69 -0.87 8.68
CA HIS A 79 11.46 -2.09 8.87
C HIS A 79 12.04 -2.60 7.54
N PRO A 80 13.37 -2.82 7.42
CA PRO A 80 14.01 -3.18 6.15
C PRO A 80 13.52 -4.51 5.57
N ILE A 81 13.23 -5.50 6.43
CA ILE A 81 12.64 -6.79 5.98
C ILE A 81 11.24 -6.60 5.41
N ALA A 82 10.42 -5.71 6.00
CA ALA A 82 9.09 -5.43 5.50
C ALA A 82 9.18 -4.75 4.12
N ALA A 83 10.05 -3.74 3.99
CA ALA A 83 10.30 -3.06 2.73
C ALA A 83 10.79 -3.99 1.62
N LYS A 84 11.70 -4.92 1.96
CA LYS A 84 12.16 -5.95 1.03
C LYS A 84 10.99 -6.80 0.50
N HIS A 85 10.15 -7.31 1.39
CA HIS A 85 9.04 -8.19 0.98
C HIS A 85 7.94 -7.46 0.23
N VAL A 86 7.61 -6.22 0.59
CA VAL A 86 6.67 -5.40 -0.20
C VAL A 86 7.20 -5.24 -1.62
N LYS A 87 8.49 -4.90 -1.78
CA LYS A 87 9.11 -4.78 -3.09
C LYS A 87 9.06 -6.09 -3.89
N GLU A 88 9.42 -7.21 -3.28
CA GLU A 88 9.39 -8.54 -3.92
C GLU A 88 7.98 -8.92 -4.37
N ILE A 89 6.98 -8.75 -3.50
CA ILE A 89 5.58 -9.05 -3.80
C ILE A 89 5.08 -8.15 -4.93
N THR A 90 5.34 -6.85 -4.86
CA THR A 90 4.95 -5.91 -5.92
C THR A 90 5.60 -6.30 -7.25
N SER A 91 6.89 -6.65 -7.28
CA SER A 91 7.54 -7.12 -8.51
C SER A 91 6.87 -8.37 -9.09
N GLN A 92 6.52 -9.36 -8.25
CA GLN A 92 5.80 -10.57 -8.69
C GLN A 92 4.42 -10.24 -9.26
N PHE A 93 3.68 -9.29 -8.68
CA PHE A 93 2.40 -8.85 -9.23
C PHE A 93 2.56 -8.24 -10.63
N PHE A 94 3.60 -7.44 -10.86
CA PHE A 94 3.86 -6.82 -12.16
C PHE A 94 4.42 -7.80 -13.20
N GLU A 95 5.11 -8.87 -12.79
CA GLU A 95 5.52 -9.94 -13.72
C GLU A 95 4.33 -10.64 -14.39
N ALA A 96 3.18 -10.68 -13.71
CA ALA A 96 1.95 -11.27 -14.24
C ALA A 96 1.16 -10.34 -15.18
N VAL A 97 1.56 -9.08 -15.32
CA VAL A 97 0.86 -8.09 -16.14
C VAL A 97 1.18 -8.32 -17.62
N PRO A 98 0.17 -8.50 -18.51
CA PRO A 98 0.39 -8.63 -19.95
C PRO A 98 1.12 -7.39 -20.51
N LYS A 99 2.19 -7.61 -21.29
CA LYS A 99 3.01 -6.53 -21.86
C LYS A 99 2.23 -5.65 -22.84
N GLU A 100 1.14 -6.16 -23.39
CA GLU A 100 0.24 -5.43 -24.26
C GLU A 100 -0.40 -4.23 -23.53
N LEU A 101 -0.55 -4.30 -22.20
CA LEU A 101 -1.08 -3.20 -21.39
C LEU A 101 -0.13 -1.99 -21.34
N ASP A 102 1.17 -2.19 -21.50
CA ASP A 102 2.13 -1.07 -21.57
C ASP A 102 1.79 -0.12 -22.72
N SER A 103 1.27 -0.65 -23.83
CA SER A 103 0.83 0.14 -24.98
C SER A 103 -0.42 0.99 -24.70
N MET A 104 -1.18 0.65 -23.66
CA MET A 104 -2.35 1.42 -23.22
C MET A 104 -1.98 2.61 -22.32
N GLY A 105 -0.71 2.75 -21.93
CA GLY A 105 -0.23 3.89 -21.14
C GLY A 105 -0.80 3.95 -19.72
N TYR A 106 -1.17 2.81 -19.12
CA TYR A 106 -1.83 2.76 -17.80
C TYR A 106 -1.02 3.40 -16.65
N THR A 107 0.29 3.58 -16.84
CA THR A 107 1.18 4.25 -15.90
C THR A 107 0.98 5.77 -15.87
N ASP A 108 0.44 6.39 -16.92
CA ASP A 108 0.14 7.82 -17.01
C ASP A 108 -1.26 8.17 -16.46
N TRP A 109 -1.61 7.53 -15.34
CA TRP A 109 -2.93 7.68 -14.74
C TRP A 109 -3.19 9.12 -14.23
N VAL A 110 -2.14 9.89 -13.95
CA VAL A 110 -2.24 11.26 -13.42
C VAL A 110 -2.97 12.18 -14.38
N ASN A 111 -2.78 11.96 -15.68
CA ASN A 111 -3.43 12.70 -16.75
C ASN A 111 -4.68 11.98 -17.29
N ALA A 112 -5.06 10.83 -16.72
CA ALA A 112 -6.19 10.06 -17.18
C ALA A 112 -7.50 10.80 -16.90
N ASN A 113 -8.38 10.84 -17.89
CA ASN A 113 -9.75 11.31 -17.73
C ASN A 113 -10.71 10.24 -18.26
N LEU A 114 -11.30 9.48 -17.34
CA LEU A 114 -12.26 8.42 -17.64
C LEU A 114 -13.69 8.93 -17.79
N LYS A 115 -13.96 10.22 -17.51
CA LYS A 115 -15.23 10.86 -17.90
C LYS A 115 -15.14 11.17 -19.39
N ALA A 116 -15.58 10.22 -20.21
CA ALA A 116 -15.94 10.50 -21.60
C ALA A 116 -17.03 11.59 -21.69
#